data_AF-A0AA41YA00-F1
#
_entry.id   AF-A0AA41YA00-F1
#
_cell.length_a   1.000
_cell.length_b   1.000
_cell.length_c   1.000
_cell.angle_alpha   90.00
_cell.angle_beta   90.00
_cell.angle_gamma   90.00
#
_symmetry.space_group_name_H-M   'P 1'
#
loop_
_entity.id
_entity.type
_entity.pdbx_description
1 polymer ?
#
loop_
_entity_poly.entity_id
_entity_poly.type
_entity_poly.pdbx_seq_one_letter_code
_entity_poly.pdbx_strand_id
1 'polypeptide(L)'
;MKVLVMYIKEFSYQPATKNLDLAEEVTGGAKFEEAILAFIQAEEKDEEKEVGSREKKLVNHLKWTARKNNTKRVILHSFAHLSDSKASVQFTQSLFDLAEQRLQNAGFETAQTPFGYFLDLKIDAPGFSLARIWADL
;
A
#
# COMPACT_ATOMS: atom_id res chain seq x y z
N MET A 1 3.74 9.26 -8.16
CA MET A 1 3.76 8.40 -6.95
C MET A 1 4.82 7.33 -7.10
N LYS A 2 5.44 6.92 -5.99
CA LYS A 2 6.39 5.79 -5.96
C LYS A 2 5.75 4.58 -5.30
N VAL A 3 5.96 3.40 -5.89
CA VAL A 3 5.40 2.15 -5.39
C VAL A 3 6.46 1.07 -5.39
N LEU A 4 6.67 0.42 -4.24
CA LEU A 4 7.45 -0.80 -4.12
C LEU A 4 6.51 -1.94 -3.74
N VAL A 5 6.39 -2.92 -4.61
CA VAL A 5 5.60 -4.13 -4.40
C VAL A 5 6.51 -5.26 -4.00
N MET A 6 6.12 -5.99 -2.95
CA MET A 6 6.67 -7.29 -2.60
C MET A 6 5.56 -8.34 -2.59
N TYR A 7 5.75 -9.46 -3.28
CA TYR A 7 5.03 -10.68 -2.93
C TYR A 7 5.61 -11.21 -1.63
N ILE A 8 4.72 -11.53 -0.70
CA ILE A 8 5.07 -12.04 0.62
C ILE A 8 4.41 -13.41 0.83
N LYS A 9 5.10 -14.30 1.53
CA LYS A 9 4.51 -15.52 2.10
C LYS A 9 3.77 -15.19 3.38
N GLU A 10 4.38 -14.35 4.22
CA GLU A 10 3.80 -13.86 5.46
C GLU A 10 4.13 -12.38 5.65
N PHE A 11 3.13 -11.61 6.08
CA PHE A 11 3.29 -10.24 6.53
C PHE A 11 2.50 -10.07 7.82
N SER A 12 3.11 -9.49 8.84
CA SER A 12 2.38 -9.01 10.00
C SER A 12 2.91 -7.66 10.45
N TYR A 13 2.03 -6.91 11.11
CA TYR A 13 2.38 -5.65 11.72
C TYR A 13 1.81 -5.52 13.13
N GLN A 14 2.46 -4.71 13.95
CA GLN A 14 1.95 -4.23 15.22
C GLN A 14 2.09 -2.70 15.27
N PRO A 15 1.03 -1.94 15.57
CA PRO A 15 1.16 -0.50 15.82
C PRO A 15 2.10 -0.23 17.00
N ALA A 16 3.09 0.64 16.80
CA ALA A 16 4.10 0.97 17.79
C ALA A 16 3.97 2.42 18.29
N THR A 17 4.05 3.41 17.39
CA THR A 17 3.99 4.84 17.76
C THR A 17 3.04 5.59 16.85
N LYS A 18 2.13 6.36 17.43
CA LYS A 18 1.24 7.26 16.71
C LYS A 18 2.04 8.47 16.19
N ASN A 19 1.95 8.75 14.89
CA ASN A 19 2.66 9.83 14.21
C ASN A 19 1.74 11.00 13.83
N LEU A 20 0.43 10.76 13.72
CA LEU A 20 -0.56 11.80 13.45
C LEU A 20 -1.53 11.89 14.63
N ASP A 21 -1.59 13.03 15.31
CA ASP A 21 -2.42 13.22 16.50
C ASP A 21 -3.92 12.91 16.24
N LEU A 22 -4.38 13.24 15.03
CA LEU A 22 -5.76 13.02 14.57
C LEU A 22 -6.05 11.60 14.06
N ALA A 23 -5.05 10.71 13.97
CA ALA A 23 -5.31 9.33 13.55
C ALA A 23 -6.16 8.60 14.61
N GLU A 24 -6.99 7.64 14.17
CA GLU A 24 -7.73 6.78 15.09
C GLU A 24 -6.79 6.00 16.01
N GLU A 25 -7.23 5.68 17.22
CA GLU A 25 -6.43 4.83 18.12
C GLU A 25 -6.46 3.39 17.62
N VAL A 26 -5.29 2.88 17.20
CA VAL A 26 -5.16 1.50 16.70
C VAL A 26 -4.15 0.76 17.55
N THR A 27 -4.61 -0.24 18.28
CA THR A 27 -3.78 -1.08 19.17
C THR A 27 -3.63 -2.51 18.66
N GLY A 28 -4.50 -2.95 17.75
CA GLY A 28 -4.46 -4.29 17.17
C GLY A 28 -3.48 -4.39 15.99
N GLY A 29 -2.63 -5.42 16.01
CA GLY A 29 -1.89 -5.87 14.84
C GLY A 29 -2.72 -6.74 13.91
N ALA A 30 -2.18 -7.05 12.74
CA ALA A 30 -2.78 -8.00 11.80
C ALA A 30 -1.71 -8.87 11.14
N LYS A 31 -2.13 -10.03 10.63
CA LYS A 31 -1.30 -10.98 9.90
C LYS A 31 -2.00 -11.40 8.61
N PHE A 32 -1.20 -11.53 7.54
CA PHE A 32 -1.63 -11.88 6.21
C PHE A 32 -0.63 -12.86 5.59
N GLU A 33 -1.12 -13.70 4.69
CA GLU A 33 -0.31 -14.69 3.97
C GLU A 33 -0.50 -14.53 2.46
N GLU A 34 0.47 -14.98 1.67
CA GLU A 34 0.40 -15.06 0.20
C GLU A 34 -0.19 -13.81 -0.48
N ALA A 35 0.41 -12.64 -0.24
CA ALA A 35 -0.16 -11.35 -0.64
C ALA A 35 0.83 -10.50 -1.45
N ILE A 36 0.29 -9.52 -2.16
CA ILE A 36 1.06 -8.36 -2.60
C ILE A 36 1.05 -7.32 -1.47
N LEU A 37 2.21 -7.10 -0.84
CA LEU A 37 2.43 -5.96 0.04
C LEU A 37 2.95 -4.78 -0.78
N ALA A 38 2.16 -3.72 -0.87
CA ALA A 38 2.48 -2.51 -1.63
C ALA A 38 2.85 -1.37 -0.69
N PHE A 39 4.13 -1.04 -0.65
CA PHE A 39 4.65 0.19 -0.05
C PHE A 39 4.40 1.34 -1.02
N ILE A 40 3.62 2.33 -0.61
CA ILE A 40 3.15 3.41 -1.50
C ILE A 40 3.49 4.76 -0.88
N GLN A 41 4.08 5.63 -1.70
CA GLN A 41 4.25 7.05 -1.41
C GLN A 41 3.64 7.90 -2.51
N ALA A 42 2.59 8.65 -2.16
CA ALA A 42 2.09 9.73 -3.00
C ALA A 42 3.03 10.94 -2.90
N GLU A 43 3.31 11.58 -4.03
CA GLU A 43 4.19 12.74 -4.15
C GLU A 43 3.37 14.00 -4.37
N GLU A 44 3.94 15.18 -4.11
CA GLU A 44 3.24 16.48 -4.26
C GLU A 44 2.65 16.66 -5.67
N LYS A 45 3.40 16.29 -6.71
CA LYS A 45 2.96 16.32 -8.13
C LYS A 45 1.71 15.46 -8.42
N ASP A 46 1.41 14.47 -7.58
CA ASP A 46 0.22 13.64 -7.75
C ASP A 46 -1.05 14.42 -7.42
N GLU A 47 -0.98 15.42 -6.53
CA GLU A 47 -2.10 16.27 -6.12
C GLU A 47 -2.52 17.25 -7.21
N GLU A 48 -1.61 17.58 -8.14
CA GLU A 48 -1.93 18.37 -9.33
C GLU A 48 -2.84 17.62 -10.33
N LYS A 49 -3.13 16.34 -10.07
CA LYS A 49 -3.99 15.49 -10.87
C LYS A 49 -5.22 15.06 -10.07
N GLU A 50 -6.29 14.70 -10.77
CA GLU A 50 -7.45 14.08 -10.13
C GLU A 50 -7.05 12.77 -9.41
N VAL A 51 -7.51 12.60 -8.17
CA VAL A 51 -7.24 11.40 -7.35
C VAL A 51 -7.60 10.13 -8.12
N GLY A 52 -8.75 10.12 -8.81
CA GLY A 52 -9.19 8.98 -9.62
C GLY A 52 -8.24 8.59 -10.76
N SER A 53 -7.51 9.55 -11.33
CA SER A 53 -6.47 9.28 -12.33
C SER A 53 -5.28 8.55 -11.72
N ARG A 54 -4.87 8.97 -10.51
CA ARG A 54 -3.75 8.38 -9.76
C ARG A 54 -4.11 7.00 -9.23
N GLU A 55 -5.30 6.88 -8.65
CA GLU A 55 -5.88 5.62 -8.18
C GLU A 55 -5.92 4.57 -9.29
N LYS A 56 -6.43 4.92 -10.47
CA LYS A 56 -6.50 3.99 -11.61
C LYS A 56 -5.12 3.44 -12.00
N LYS A 57 -4.08 4.28 -11.99
CA LYS A 57 -2.71 3.85 -12.27
C LYS A 57 -2.20 2.87 -11.22
N LEU A 58 -2.36 3.22 -9.94
CA LEU A 58 -1.99 2.37 -8.81
C LEU A 58 -2.68 1.00 -8.91
N VAL A 59 -4.01 0.97 -9.03
CA VAL A 59 -4.78 -0.27 -9.08
C VAL A 59 -4.42 -1.13 -10.29
N ASN A 60 -4.18 -0.53 -11.46
CA ASN A 60 -3.74 -1.29 -12.62
C ASN A 60 -2.37 -1.95 -12.39
N HIS A 61 -1.43 -1.22 -11.77
CA HIS A 61 -0.13 -1.77 -11.40
C HIS A 61 -0.27 -2.92 -10.39
N LEU A 62 -1.05 -2.74 -9.32
CA LEU A 62 -1.25 -3.76 -8.28
C LEU A 62 -1.98 -5.01 -8.81
N LYS A 63 -2.97 -4.85 -9.68
CA LYS A 63 -3.62 -5.98 -10.34
C LYS A 63 -2.66 -6.74 -11.26
N TRP A 64 -1.73 -6.04 -11.91
CA TRP A 64 -0.72 -6.68 -12.75
C TRP A 64 0.29 -7.45 -11.90
N THR A 65 0.84 -6.86 -10.83
CA THR A 65 1.78 -7.55 -9.94
C THR A 65 1.15 -8.75 -9.23
N ALA A 66 -0.10 -8.64 -8.79
CA ALA A 66 -0.83 -9.74 -8.18
C ALA A 66 -1.05 -10.92 -9.15
N ARG A 67 -1.37 -10.64 -10.42
CA ARG A 67 -1.46 -11.67 -11.47
C ARG A 67 -0.12 -12.37 -11.74
N LYS A 68 0.99 -11.62 -11.70
CA LYS A 68 2.34 -12.19 -11.88
C LYS A 68 2.74 -13.12 -10.73
N ASN A 69 2.16 -12.92 -9.55
CA ASN A 69 2.43 -13.72 -8.35
C ASN A 69 1.27 -14.65 -7.97
N ASN A 70 0.28 -14.83 -8.87
CA ASN A 70 -0.89 -15.69 -8.68
C ASN A 70 -1.61 -15.51 -7.33
N THR A 71 -1.77 -14.27 -6.87
CA THR A 71 -2.48 -13.96 -5.62
C THR A 71 -3.68 -13.04 -5.87
N LYS A 72 -4.66 -13.13 -4.96
CA LYS A 72 -5.85 -12.27 -4.89
C LYS A 72 -5.83 -11.32 -3.69
N ARG A 73 -4.77 -11.33 -2.89
CA ARG A 73 -4.65 -10.50 -1.69
C ARG A 73 -3.69 -9.34 -1.92
N VAL A 74 -4.11 -8.13 -1.59
CA VAL A 74 -3.32 -6.89 -1.74
C VAL A 74 -3.38 -6.09 -0.44
N ILE A 75 -2.23 -5.74 0.10
CA ILE A 75 -2.09 -4.98 1.33
C ILE A 75 -1.50 -3.62 0.95
N LEU A 76 -2.24 -2.56 1.21
CA LEU A 76 -1.82 -1.18 0.96
C LEU A 76 -1.13 -0.64 2.22
N HIS A 77 0.15 -0.31 2.11
CA HIS A 77 0.94 0.21 3.21
C HIS A 77 1.51 1.59 2.84
N SER A 78 1.06 2.61 3.56
CA SER A 78 1.56 3.98 3.43
C SER A 78 3.00 4.04 3.93
N PHE A 79 3.93 4.45 3.06
CA PHE A 79 5.36 4.41 3.35
C PHE A 79 6.08 5.63 2.76
N ALA A 80 6.19 6.70 3.55
CA ALA A 80 6.68 8.02 3.12
C ALA A 80 8.22 8.15 2.98
N HIS A 81 8.94 7.05 2.69
CA HIS A 81 10.41 7.02 2.58
C HIS A 81 10.94 6.50 1.21
N LEU A 82 10.08 6.40 0.19
CA LEU A 82 10.41 6.06 -1.21
C LEU A 82 10.76 7.28 -2.09
N SER A 83 10.42 8.49 -1.66
CA SER A 83 10.66 9.75 -2.38
C SER A 83 10.99 10.88 -1.39
N ASP A 84 11.64 11.93 -1.88
CA ASP A 84 11.92 13.17 -1.15
C ASP A 84 10.72 14.13 -1.11
N SER A 85 9.72 13.92 -1.98
CA SER A 85 8.45 14.65 -2.00
C SER A 85 7.29 13.82 -1.43
N LYS A 86 6.32 14.48 -0.81
CA LYS A 86 5.13 13.85 -0.22
C LYS A 86 3.87 14.65 -0.52
N ALA A 87 2.80 13.96 -0.89
CA ALA A 87 1.46 14.53 -0.92
C ALA A 87 0.93 14.80 0.50
N SER A 88 -0.15 15.56 0.60
CA SER A 88 -0.92 15.75 1.81
C SER A 88 -1.51 14.43 2.32
N VAL A 89 -1.76 14.39 3.63
CA VAL A 89 -2.42 13.26 4.30
C VAL A 89 -3.80 13.00 3.70
N GLN A 90 -4.58 14.07 3.44
CA GLN A 90 -5.95 13.98 2.94
C GLN A 90 -6.01 13.38 1.53
N PHE A 91 -5.12 13.83 0.64
CA PHE A 91 -5.01 13.25 -0.70
C PHE A 91 -4.58 11.79 -0.63
N THR A 92 -3.58 11.47 0.20
CA THR A 92 -3.05 10.11 0.32
C THR A 92 -4.11 9.14 0.85
N GLN A 93 -4.83 9.52 1.91
CA GLN A 93 -5.93 8.71 2.43
C GLN A 93 -7.02 8.47 1.36
N SER A 94 -7.43 9.54 0.67
CA SER A 94 -8.44 9.43 -0.41
C SER A 94 -7.99 8.51 -1.55
N LEU A 95 -6.70 8.58 -1.91
CA LEU A 95 -6.10 7.70 -2.92
C LEU A 95 -6.16 6.23 -2.49
N PHE A 96 -5.83 5.95 -1.23
CA PHE A 96 -5.83 4.59 -0.68
C PHE A 96 -7.25 4.01 -0.61
N ASP A 97 -8.21 4.77 -0.10
CA ASP A 97 -9.60 4.32 0.06
C ASP A 97 -10.24 3.99 -1.30
N LEU A 98 -10.03 4.85 -2.30
CA LEU A 98 -10.52 4.61 -3.66
C LEU A 98 -9.82 3.41 -4.32
N ALA A 99 -8.51 3.25 -4.10
CA ALA A 99 -7.75 2.13 -4.64
C ALA A 99 -8.20 0.80 -4.03
N GLU A 100 -8.41 0.77 -2.72
CA GLU A 100 -8.95 -0.37 -2.00
C GLU A 100 -10.32 -0.75 -2.55
N GLN A 101 -11.25 0.21 -2.62
CA GLN A 101 -12.60 -0.02 -3.13
C GLN A 101 -12.58 -0.56 -4.57
N ARG A 102 -11.73 -0.03 -5.47
CA ARG A 102 -11.63 -0.53 -6.86
C ARG A 102 -11.00 -1.91 -6.94
N LEU A 103 -10.08 -2.26 -6.04
CA LEU A 103 -9.51 -3.61 -5.95
C LEU A 103 -10.58 -4.61 -5.48
N GLN A 104 -11.32 -4.29 -4.42
CA GLN A 104 -12.43 -5.10 -3.90
C GLN A 104 -13.51 -5.33 -4.94
N ASN A 105 -13.93 -4.26 -5.65
CA ASN A 105 -14.88 -4.36 -6.77
C ASN A 105 -14.42 -5.27 -7.92
N ALA A 106 -13.12 -5.56 -8.00
CA ALA A 106 -12.53 -6.49 -8.97
C ALA A 106 -12.23 -7.88 -8.40
N GLY A 107 -12.74 -8.19 -7.20
CA GLY A 107 -12.63 -9.49 -6.54
C GLY A 107 -11.28 -9.75 -5.89
N PHE A 108 -10.60 -8.72 -5.37
CA PHE A 108 -9.42 -8.87 -4.54
C PHE A 108 -9.78 -8.77 -3.06
N GLU A 109 -9.10 -9.55 -2.23
CA GLU A 109 -9.06 -9.35 -0.79
C GLU A 109 -8.07 -8.22 -0.49
N THR A 110 -8.47 -7.22 0.27
CA THR A 110 -7.63 -6.07 0.57
C THR A 110 -7.53 -5.78 2.05
N ALA A 111 -6.45 -5.12 2.42
CA ALA A 111 -6.32 -4.46 3.71
C ALA A 111 -5.47 -3.22 3.56
N GLN A 112 -5.74 -2.20 4.37
CA GLN A 112 -4.82 -1.10 4.61
C GLN A 112 -4.15 -1.29 5.95
N THR A 113 -2.85 -1.00 6.04
CA THR A 113 -2.21 -0.84 7.36
C THR A 113 -2.62 0.50 7.97
N PRO A 114 -2.60 0.64 9.31
CA PRO A 114 -3.01 1.87 9.99
C PRO A 114 -2.26 3.10 9.46
N PHE A 115 -3.00 4.09 8.99
CA PHE A 115 -2.43 5.33 8.49
C PHE A 115 -1.94 6.20 9.66
N GLY A 116 -0.77 6.83 9.52
CA GLY A 116 -0.23 7.72 10.56
C GLY A 116 0.36 6.99 11.77
N TYR A 117 0.74 5.74 11.64
CA TYR A 117 1.47 4.98 12.66
C TYR A 117 2.82 4.50 12.16
N PHE A 118 3.81 4.51 13.05
CA PHE A 118 4.97 3.65 12.91
C PHE A 118 4.56 2.24 13.32
N LEU A 119 4.90 1.26 12.48
CA LEU A 119 4.53 -0.14 12.64
C LEU A 119 5.79 -0.99 12.78
N ASP A 120 5.79 -1.91 13.75
CA ASP A 120 6.73 -3.02 13.76
C ASP A 120 6.31 -4.02 12.68
N LEU A 121 7.19 -4.30 11.72
CA LEU A 121 6.88 -5.16 10.58
C LEU A 121 7.65 -6.49 10.67
N LYS A 122 6.95 -7.59 10.37
CA LYS A 122 7.59 -8.86 10.00
C LYS A 122 7.20 -9.20 8.57
N ILE A 123 8.21 -9.43 7.73
CA ILE A 123 8.05 -9.66 6.30
C ILE A 123 8.83 -10.92 5.91
N ASP A 124 8.12 -11.96 5.46
CA ASP A 124 8.72 -13.09 4.74
C ASP A 124 8.48 -12.89 3.23
N ALA A 125 9.51 -12.41 2.54
CA ALA A 125 9.48 -12.11 1.11
C ALA A 125 10.40 -13.05 0.33
N PRO A 126 9.87 -14.02 -0.44
CA PRO A 126 10.69 -14.94 -1.22
C PRO A 126 11.41 -14.24 -2.37
N GLY A 127 12.60 -14.76 -2.73
CA GLY A 127 13.45 -14.18 -3.77
C GLY A 127 13.26 -14.82 -5.16
N PHE A 128 12.46 -14.20 -6.02
CA PHE A 128 12.40 -14.53 -7.46
C PHE A 128 12.07 -13.27 -8.30
N SER A 129 12.24 -13.37 -9.63
CA SER A 129 12.27 -12.21 -10.54
C SER A 129 11.13 -11.18 -10.37
N LEU A 130 9.90 -11.65 -10.19
CA LEU A 130 8.70 -10.78 -10.08
C LEU A 130 8.14 -10.67 -8.65
N ALA A 131 8.88 -11.17 -7.66
CA ALA A 131 8.50 -11.05 -6.26
C ALA A 131 8.70 -9.63 -5.71
N ARG A 132 9.57 -8.82 -6.33
CA ARG A 132 9.90 -7.46 -5.85
C ARG A 132 9.99 -6.52 -7.04
N ILE A 133 9.11 -5.53 -7.10
CA ILE A 133 8.96 -4.64 -8.27
C ILE A 133 8.82 -3.20 -7.78
N TRP A 134 9.62 -2.30 -8.33
CA TRP A 134 9.48 -0.87 -8.11
C TRP A 134 8.84 -0.20 -9.34
N ALA A 135 8.03 0.82 -9.10
CA ALA A 135 7.43 1.63 -10.15
C ALA A 135 7.32 3.11 -9.74
N ASP A 136 7.52 3.98 -10.73
CA ASP A 136 7.16 5.39 -10.70
C ASP A 136 5.91 5.58 -11.57
N LEU A 137 4.80 5.97 -10.95
CA LEU A 137 3.47 6.03 -11.58
C LEU A 137 2.96 7.47 -11.71
#